data_AF-A0A1H3M479-F1
#
_entry.id   AF-A0A1H3M479-F1
#
_cell.length_a   1.000
_cell.length_b   1.000
_cell.length_c   1.000
_cell.angle_alpha   90.00
_cell.angle_beta   90.00
_cell.angle_gamma   90.00
#
_symmetry.space_group_name_H-M   'P 1'
#
loop_
_entity.id
_entity.type
_entity.pdbx_description
1 polymer ?
#
loop_
_entity_poly.entity_id
_entity_poly.type
_entity_poly.pdbx_seq_one_letter_code
_entity_poly.pdbx_strand_id
1 'polypeptide(L)' 'MENGTIIKKDKKNLQSNECNECGSKMMPEGGCFICPNCGYSPCSI' A
#
# COMPACT_ATOMS: atom_id res chain seq x y z
N MET A 1 16.07 -15.93 29.97
CA MET A 1 16.01 -14.48 29.69
C MET A 1 15.90 -14.33 28.18
N GLU A 2 14.68 -14.32 27.64
CA GLU A 2 14.43 -14.12 26.20
C GLU A 2 13.60 -12.85 26.06
N ASN A 3 14.30 -11.71 25.95
CA ASN A 3 13.70 -10.41 25.66
C ASN A 3 13.43 -10.33 24.16
N GLY A 4 12.29 -10.87 23.74
CA GLY A 4 11.74 -10.60 22.42
C GLY A 4 11.21 -9.16 22.39
N THR A 5 12.03 -8.23 21.92
CA THR A 5 11.58 -6.87 21.61
C THR A 5 10.60 -6.94 20.44
N ILE A 6 9.31 -7.06 20.73
CA ILE A 6 8.25 -6.84 19.74
C ILE A 6 8.22 -5.33 19.47
N ILE A 7 8.99 -4.91 18.48
CA ILE A 7 8.90 -3.59 17.86
C ILE A 7 7.53 -3.49 17.18
N LYS A 8 6.51 -3.21 17.98
CA LYS A 8 5.22 -2.72 17.47
C LYS A 8 5.49 -1.28 17.02
N LYS A 9 6.03 -1.13 15.80
CA LYS A 9 6.14 0.19 15.18
C LYS A 9 4.73 0.71 14.95
N ASP A 10 4.35 1.58 15.86
CA ASP A 10 3.38 2.64 15.73
C ASP A 10 3.04 3.04 14.28
N LYS A 11 1.72 3.11 14.05
CA LYS A 11 1.08 4.29 13.48
C LYS A 11 1.49 4.61 12.04
N LYS A 12 0.85 3.93 11.10
CA LYS A 12 0.44 4.61 9.88
C LYS A 12 -1.06 4.39 9.71
N ASN A 13 -1.80 5.48 9.84
CA ASN A 13 -3.07 5.66 9.15
C ASN A 13 -2.78 5.32 7.68
N LEU A 14 -2.94 4.05 7.34
CA LEU A 14 -2.74 3.52 6.01
C LEU A 14 -3.94 4.04 5.24
N GLN A 15 -3.86 5.29 4.76
CA GLN A 15 -4.65 5.71 3.61
C GLN A 15 -4.44 4.60 2.59
N SER A 16 -5.49 3.80 2.43
CA SER A 16 -5.52 2.53 1.75
C SER A 16 -5.08 2.75 0.31
N ASN A 17 -3.78 2.63 0.09
CA ASN A 17 -3.18 2.48 -1.22
C ASN A 17 -3.43 1.05 -1.72
N GLU A 18 -4.63 0.56 -1.51
CA GLU A 18 -5.11 -0.75 -1.94
C GLU A 18 -5.95 -0.54 -3.19
N CYS A 19 -5.73 -1.40 -4.17
CA CYS A 19 -6.45 -1.39 -5.42
C CYS A 19 -7.91 -1.79 -5.17
N ASN A 20 -8.86 -1.00 -5.65
CA ASN A 20 -10.28 -1.31 -5.52
C ASN A 20 -10.70 -2.56 -6.32
N GLU A 21 -9.93 -2.98 -7.33
CA GLU A 21 -10.27 -4.15 -8.13
C GLU A 21 -9.75 -5.46 -7.53
N CYS A 22 -8.57 -5.46 -6.91
CA CYS A 22 -7.92 -6.70 -6.46
C CYS A 22 -7.42 -6.66 -4.99
N GLY A 23 -7.61 -5.55 -4.27
CA GLY A 23 -7.14 -5.38 -2.89
C GLY A 23 -5.62 -5.35 -2.74
N SER A 24 -4.86 -5.38 -3.84
CA SER A 24 -3.40 -5.37 -3.79
C SER A 24 -2.87 -3.96 -3.58
N LYS A 25 -1.71 -3.85 -2.93
CA LYS A 25 -1.09 -2.55 -2.70
C LYS A 25 -0.67 -1.91 -4.02
N MET A 26 -1.20 -0.72 -4.27
CA MET A 26 -0.85 0.15 -5.38
C MET A 26 0.48 0.85 -5.11
N MET A 27 1.25 1.00 -6.16
CA MET A 27 2.56 1.63 -6.15
C MET A 27 2.50 2.97 -6.90
N PRO A 28 3.10 4.04 -6.37
CA PRO A 28 3.20 5.29 -7.10
C PRO A 28 4.20 5.15 -8.27
N GLU A 29 3.74 5.41 -9.49
CA GLU A 29 4.53 5.42 -10.72
C GLU A 29 4.25 6.71 -11.49
N GLY A 30 5.30 7.51 -11.75
CA GLY A 30 5.18 8.74 -12.56
C GLY A 30 4.25 9.83 -12.00
N GLY A 31 3.94 9.81 -10.69
CA GLY A 31 2.99 10.73 -10.07
C GLY A 31 1.55 10.20 -10.00
N CYS A 32 1.31 8.99 -10.49
CA CYS A 32 0.05 8.28 -10.36
C CYS A 32 0.20 7.04 -9.45
N PHE A 33 -0.89 6.47 -8.93
CA PHE A 33 -0.87 5.15 -8.30
C PHE A 33 -1.30 4.08 -9.30
N ILE A 34 -0.46 3.09 -9.55
CA ILE A 34 -0.79 1.94 -10.39
C ILE A 34 -0.77 0.65 -9.58
N CYS A 35 -1.70 -0.24 -9.84
CA CYS A 35 -1.73 -1.56 -9.26
C CYS A 35 -0.87 -2.51 -10.12
N PRO A 36 0.25 -3.04 -9.60
CA PRO A 36 1.07 -3.98 -10.36
C PRO A 36 0.43 -5.37 -10.54
N ASN A 37 -0.66 -5.65 -9.81
CA ASN A 37 -1.33 -6.95 -9.88
C ASN A 37 -2.36 -7.02 -11.01
N CYS A 38 -3.23 -6.01 -11.13
CA CYS A 38 -4.28 -5.98 -12.17
C CYS A 38 -4.08 -4.89 -13.23
N GLY A 39 -3.14 -3.96 -13.03
CA GLY A 39 -2.95 -2.81 -13.92
C GLY A 39 -3.88 -1.62 -13.64
N TYR A 40 -4.73 -1.68 -12.61
CA TYR A 40 -5.63 -0.60 -12.23
C TYR A 40 -4.88 0.70 -11.90
N SER A 41 -5.32 1.82 -12.45
CA SER A 41 -4.81 3.15 -12.16
C SER A 41 -5.99 4.12 -12.02
N PRO A 42 -6.11 4.90 -10.93
CA PRO A 42 -7.18 5.86 -10.76
C PRO A 42 -6.87 7.22 -11.39
N CYS A 43 -5.76 7.39 -12.13
CA CYS A 43 -5.51 8.64 -12.84
C CYS A 43 -6.34 8.70 -14.12
N SER A 44 -7.41 9.50 -14.09
CA SER A 44 -7.94 10.13 -15.29
C SER A 44 -7.04 11.31 -15.65
N ILE A 45 -6.29 11.20 -16.76
CA ILE A 45 -5.74 12.35 -17.48
C ILE A 45 -6.86 13.01 -18.31
#